data_AF-A0A370NKI9-F1
#
_entry.id   AF-A0A370NKI9-F1
#
_cell.length_a   1.000
_cell.length_b   1.000
_cell.length_c   1.000
_cell.angle_alpha   90.00
_cell.angle_beta   90.00
_cell.angle_gamma   90.00
#
_symmetry.space_group_name_H-M   'P 1'
#
loop_
_entity.id
_entity.type
_entity.pdbx_description
1 polymer ?
#
loop_
_entity_poly.entity_id
_entity_poly.type
_entity_poly.pdbx_seq_one_letter_code
_entity_poly.pdbx_strand_id
1 'polypeptide(L)' 'MHVTIRTFTIPGKRSREPLHQAAVYATIAQDAAPLMRSDWSQRESEVFKAALNWARRNSYIVSNSRSGSFYGIAAGR' A
#
# COMPACT_ATOMS: atom_id res chain seq x y z
N MET A 1 10.14 -2.48 -15.17
CA MET A 1 9.33 -3.49 -14.44
C MET A 1 8.03 -2.82 -13.97
N HIS A 2 6.89 -3.49 -14.17
CA HIS A 2 5.60 -2.99 -13.70
C HIS A 2 5.35 -3.42 -12.25
N VAL A 3 4.91 -2.47 -11.43
CA VAL A 3 4.61 -2.70 -10.02
C VAL A 3 3.23 -2.17 -9.64
N THR A 4 2.64 -2.80 -8.63
CA THR A 4 1.35 -2.42 -8.05
C THR A 4 1.57 -2.05 -6.60
N ILE A 5 1.03 -0.90 -6.19
CA ILE A 5 1.04 -0.47 -4.78
C ILE A 5 -0.28 -0.90 -4.15
N ARG A 6 -0.22 -1.58 -3.00
CA ARG A 6 -1.39 -1.92 -2.19
C ARG A 6 -1.26 -1.26 -0.82
N THR A 7 -2.33 -0.64 -0.35
CA THR A 7 -2.43 -0.12 1.02
C THR A 7 -3.18 -1.10 1.89
N PHE A 8 -2.68 -1.30 3.11
CA PHE A 8 -3.27 -2.11 4.16
C PHE A 8 -3.63 -1.18 5.31
N THR A 9 -4.83 -1.37 5.85
CA THR A 9 -5.32 -0.57 6.97
C THR A 9 -5.66 -1.50 8.12
N ILE A 10 -5.00 -1.28 9.25
CA ILE A 10 -5.45 -1.78 10.55
C ILE A 10 -6.46 -0.76 11.06
N PRO A 11 -7.76 -1.09 11.13
CA PRO A 11 -8.76 -0.16 11.60
C PRO A 11 -8.46 0.27 13.03
N GLY A 12 -8.68 1.57 13.28
CA GLY A 12 -8.57 2.14 14.61
C GLY A 12 -9.66 1.61 15.54
N LYS A 13 -9.44 1.79 16.85
CA LYS A 13 -10.47 1.60 17.89
C LYS A 13 -10.86 2.97 18.46
N ARG A 14 -11.91 3.06 19.29
CA ARG A 14 -12.35 4.33 19.92
C ARG A 14 -11.22 5.14 20.60
N SER A 15 -10.13 4.50 21.02
CA SER A 15 -8.97 5.13 21.66
C SER A 15 -7.70 5.18 20.79
N ARG A 16 -7.72 4.68 19.55
CA ARG A 16 -6.53 4.58 18.70
C ARG A 16 -6.89 4.82 17.23
N GLU A 17 -6.21 5.76 16.61
CA GLU A 17 -6.36 6.03 15.17
C GLU A 17 -5.99 4.80 14.31
N PRO A 18 -6.57 4.68 13.11
CA PRO A 18 -6.20 3.64 12.17
C PRO A 18 -4.72 3.74 11.80
N LEU A 19 -4.12 2.58 11.52
CA LEU A 19 -2.75 2.51 11.01
C LEU A 19 -2.79 1.98 9.58
N HIS A 20 -2.02 2.62 8.73
CA HIS A 20 -1.91 2.32 7.32
C HIS A 20 -0.47 1.91 7.00
N GLN A 21 -0.30 1.00 6.06
CA GLN A 21 0.98 0.61 5.49
C GLN A 21 0.80 0.42 3.99
N ALA A 22 1.79 0.78 3.18
CA ALA A 22 1.80 0.49 1.76
C ALA A 22 2.85 -0.57 1.45
N ALA A 23 2.57 -1.44 0.48
CA ALA A 23 3.53 -2.37 -0.05
C ALA A 23 3.53 -2.38 -1.57
N VAL A 24 4.71 -2.62 -2.15
CA VAL A 24 4.93 -2.64 -3.60
C VAL A 24 5.12 -4.09 -4.05
N TYR A 25 4.33 -4.52 -5.02
CA TYR A 25 4.36 -5.87 -5.58
C TYR A 25 4.73 -5.82 -7.06
N ALA A 26 5.42 -6.85 -7.54
CA ALA A 26 5.57 -7.09 -8.97
C ALA A 26 4.17 -7.36 -9.58
N THR A 27 3.77 -6.62 -10.61
CA THR A 27 2.41 -6.78 -11.19
C THR A 27 2.18 -8.17 -11.79
N ILE A 28 3.24 -8.83 -12.25
CA ILE A 28 3.18 -10.10 -12.99
C ILE A 28 3.14 -11.36 -12.10
N ALA A 29 3.32 -11.24 -10.79
CA ALA A 29 3.45 -12.39 -9.89
C ALA A 29 2.31 -12.39 -8.85
N GLN A 30 1.39 -13.36 -8.99
CA GLN A 30 0.18 -13.44 -8.18
C GLN A 30 0.44 -13.74 -6.69
N ASP A 31 1.59 -14.34 -6.37
CA ASP A 31 2.03 -14.69 -5.00
C ASP A 31 3.43 -14.16 -4.65
N ALA A 32 3.85 -13.06 -5.27
CA ALA A 32 5.16 -12.49 -4.96
C ALA A 32 5.20 -11.87 -3.55
N ALA A 33 6.32 -12.11 -2.87
CA ALA A 33 6.70 -11.31 -1.72
C ALA A 33 6.77 -9.82 -2.13
N PRO A 34 6.35 -8.89 -1.25
CA PRO A 34 6.43 -7.48 -1.56
C PRO A 34 7.90 -7.08 -1.70
N LEU A 35 8.19 -6.32 -2.75
CA LEU A 35 9.51 -5.76 -3.02
C LEU A 35 9.87 -4.67 -2.00
N MET A 36 8.85 -4.02 -1.44
CA MET A 36 8.99 -2.99 -0.42
C MET A 36 7.73 -2.93 0.44
N ARG A 37 7.92 -2.62 1.72
CA ARG A 37 6.88 -2.21 2.66
C ARG A 37 7.27 -0.86 3.27
N SER A 38 6.32 0.06 3.37
CA SER A 38 6.51 1.29 4.14
C SER A 38 6.46 1.00 5.64
N ASP A 39 6.86 1.96 6.45
CA ASP A 39 6.49 1.96 7.87
C ASP A 39 4.97 2.13 8.04
N TRP A 40 4.46 1.78 9.21
CA TRP A 40 3.10 2.07 9.61
C TRP A 40 2.95 3.56 9.94
N SER A 41 1.92 4.21 9.41
CA SER A 41 1.56 5.60 9.76
C SER A 41 0.04 5.74 9.92
N GLN A 42 -0.39 6.74 10.67
CA GLN A 42 -1.81 7.10 10.81
C GLN A 42 -2.39 7.73 9.53
N ARG A 43 -1.54 8.08 8.56
CA ARG A 43 -1.96 8.72 7.31
C ARG A 43 -1.70 7.83 6.11
N GLU A 44 -2.77 7.37 5.48
CA GLU A 44 -2.69 6.56 4.25
C GLU A 44 -1.89 7.28 3.14
N SER A 45 -2.06 8.60 3.01
CA SER A 45 -1.36 9.37 1.98
C SER A 45 0.16 9.40 2.15
N GLU A 46 0.66 9.32 3.38
CA GLU A 46 2.10 9.31 3.67
C GLU A 46 2.72 7.97 3.27
N VAL A 47 2.09 6.86 3.65
CA VAL A 47 2.57 5.52 3.29
C VAL A 47 2.50 5.28 1.79
N PHE A 48 1.44 5.75 1.13
CA PHE A 48 1.32 5.65 -0.32
C PHE A 48 2.40 6.47 -1.03
N LYS A 49 2.65 7.71 -0.59
CA LYS A 49 3.74 8.54 -1.14
C LYS A 49 5.11 7.89 -0.93
N ALA A 50 5.35 7.25 0.21
CA ALA A 50 6.59 6.53 0.48
C ALA A 50 6.81 5.39 -0.53
N ALA A 51 5.80 4.54 -0.74
CA ALA A 51 5.84 3.46 -1.71
C ALA A 51 5.99 3.97 -3.16
N LEU A 52 5.28 5.04 -3.53
CA LEU A 52 5.39 5.67 -4.84
C LEU A 52 6.80 6.23 -5.08
N ASN A 53 7.36 6.93 -4.11
CA ASN A 53 8.72 7.48 -4.19
C ASN A 53 9.76 6.38 -4.30
N TRP A 54 9.60 5.29 -3.56
CA TRP A 54 10.47 4.12 -3.68
C TRP A 54 10.40 3.49 -5.08
N ALA A 55 9.19 3.30 -5.63
CA ALA A 55 9.03 2.76 -6.98
C ALA A 55 9.68 3.67 -8.04
N ARG A 56 9.50 4.99 -7.92
CA ARG A 56 10.13 5.97 -8.82
C ARG A 56 11.65 5.97 -8.72
N ARG A 57 12.21 5.85 -7.52
CA ARG A 57 13.68 5.76 -7.31
C ARG A 57 14.30 4.52 -7.95
N ASN A 58 13.53 3.43 -8.04
CA ASN A 58 13.97 2.18 -8.67
C ASN A 58 13.57 2.09 -10.16
N SER A 59 13.10 3.19 -10.76
CA SER A 59 12.68 3.24 -12.17
C SER A 59 11.58 2.23 -12.53
N TYR A 60 10.69 1.93 -11.58
CA TYR A 60 9.53 1.06 -11.80
C TYR A 60 8.33 1.86 -12.29
N ILE A 61 7.53 1.21 -13.16
CA ILE A 61 6.29 1.78 -13.70
C ILE A 61 5.14 1.32 -12.80
N VAL A 62 4.46 2.26 -12.16
CA VAL A 62 3.33 1.94 -11.28
C VAL A 62 2.07 1.78 -12.14
N SER A 63 1.55 0.56 -12.23
CA SER A 63 0.40 0.25 -13.10
C SER A 63 -0.96 0.60 -12.50
N ASN A 64 -1.05 0.79 -11.18
CA ASN A 64 -2.30 1.13 -10.49
C ASN A 64 -2.04 2.26 -9.48
N SER A 65 -1.82 3.48 -9.99
CA SER A 65 -1.37 4.61 -9.16
C SER A 65 -2.48 5.34 -8.41
N ARG A 66 -3.76 5.01 -8.63
CA ARG A 66 -4.96 5.41 -7.87
C ARG A 66 -6.16 5.24 -8.80
N SER A 67 -6.82 4.09 -8.78
CA SER A 67 -8.20 4.01 -9.29
C SER A 67 -9.06 2.98 -8.59
N GLY A 68 -8.57 2.34 -7.54
CA GLY A 68 -9.38 1.45 -6.73
C GLY A 68 -9.01 1.71 -5.30
N SER A 69 -9.93 2.31 -4.55
CA SER A 69 -10.04 1.95 -3.15
C SER A 69 -10.16 0.44 -3.10
N PHE A 70 -9.06 -0.28 -2.93
CA PHE A 70 -9.12 -1.51 -2.18
C PHE A 70 -9.33 -1.05 -0.74
N TYR A 71 -10.57 -0.66 -0.45
CA TYR A 71 -11.14 -0.84 0.87
C TYR A 71 -10.86 -2.31 1.16
N GLY A 72 -9.77 -2.57 1.90
CA GLY A 72 -9.62 -3.82 2.59
C GLY A 72 -10.97 -4.06 3.22
N ILE A 73 -11.61 -5.15 2.80
CA ILE A 73 -12.92 -5.59 3.26
C ILE A 73 -12.97 -5.22 4.73
N ALA A 74 -13.87 -4.30 5.10
CA ALA A 74 -14.17 -4.08 6.49
C ALA A 74 -14.44 -5.48 7.02
N ALA A 75 -13.54 -6.01 7.85
CA ALA A 75 -13.73 -7.26 8.54
C ALA A 75 -14.88 -7.01 9.51
N GLY A 76 -16.09 -7.01 8.96
CA GLY A 76 -17.36 -6.89 9.62
C GLY A 76 -17.94 -8.29 9.68
N ARG A 77 -17.61 -9.01 10.75
CA ARG A 77 -18.58 -9.51 11.72
C ARG A 77 -17.85 -10.10 12.91
#